data_AF-A0AAD5RB87-F1
#
_entry.id   AF-A0AAD5RB87-F1
#
_cell.length_a   1.000
_cell.length_b   1.000
_cell.length_c   1.000
_cell.angle_alpha   90.00
_cell.angle_beta   90.00
_cell.angle_gamma   90.00
#
_symmetry.space_group_name_H-M   'P 1'
#
loop_
_entity.id
_entity.type
_entity.pdbx_description
1 polymer ?
#
loop_
_entity_poly.entity_id
_entity_poly.type
_entity_poly.pdbx_seq_one_letter_code
_entity_poly.pdbx_strand_id
1 'polypeptide(L)' 'MQERLSTAAIGVQGSGWGWLGYCPVEKKLKIAACANQGSSEPTTGLIPLFRIDVPEHAYYVQYKNVRPDYVKAI' A
#
# COMPACT_ATOMS: atom_id res chain seq x y z
N MET A 1 -10.69 6.90 4.59
CA MET A 1 -9.33 6.34 4.76
C MET A 1 -9.02 5.28 3.70
N GLN A 2 -9.97 4.37 3.43
CA GLN A 2 -9.88 3.36 2.38
C GLN A 2 -9.59 3.94 0.99
N GLU A 3 -10.30 4.99 0.55
CA GLU A 3 -10.03 5.60 -0.77
C GLU A 3 -8.62 6.19 -0.87
N ARG A 4 -8.15 6.86 0.18
CA ARG A 4 -6.79 7.43 0.20
C ARG A 4 -5.71 6.34 0.11
N LEU A 5 -5.94 5.20 0.77
CA LEU A 5 -5.05 4.05 0.70
C LEU A 5 -5.10 3.40 -0.68
N SER A 6 -6.30 3.28 -1.26
CA SER A 6 -6.51 2.73 -2.60
C SER A 6 -5.79 3.57 -3.65
N THR A 7 -5.99 4.88 -3.63
CA THR A 7 -5.29 5.82 -4.53
C THR A 7 -3.78 5.77 -4.36
N ALA A 8 -3.29 5.70 -3.11
CA ALA A 8 -1.87 5.59 -2.83
C ALA A 8 -1.27 4.27 -3.36
N ALA A 9 -1.97 3.14 -3.19
CA ALA A 9 -1.55 1.83 -3.68
C ALA A 9 -1.60 1.73 -5.21
N ILE A 10 -2.66 2.26 -5.85
CA ILE A 10 -2.77 2.29 -7.32
C ILE A 10 -1.65 3.14 -7.93
N GLY A 11 -1.30 4.26 -7.29
CA GLY A 11 -0.28 5.20 -7.75
C GLY A 11 1.17 4.71 -7.66
N VAL A 12 1.45 3.58 -7.00
CA VAL A 12 2.80 3.00 -6.93
C VAL A 12 3.25 2.54 -8.31
N GLN A 13 4.28 3.12 -8.88
CA GLN A 13 4.82 2.64 -10.15
C GLN A 13 5.68 1.39 -9.96
N GLY A 14 5.47 0.38 -10.81
CA GLY A 14 6.21 -0.89 -10.74
C GLY A 14 5.76 -1.78 -9.58
N SER A 15 6.72 -2.46 -8.94
CA SER A 15 6.48 -3.28 -7.75
C SER A 15 6.45 -2.40 -6.50
N GLY A 16 5.66 -2.77 -5.49
CA GLY A 16 5.64 -2.04 -4.22
C GLY A 16 4.35 -2.27 -3.45
N TRP A 17 4.06 -1.37 -2.52
CA TRP A 17 3.00 -1.57 -1.54
C TRP A 17 2.42 -0.26 -1.01
N GLY A 18 1.11 -0.27 -0.73
CA GLY A 18 0.41 0.75 0.04
C GLY A 18 0.25 0.30 1.49
N TRP A 19 0.55 1.18 2.44
CA TRP A 19 0.55 0.87 3.88
C TRP A 19 -0.28 1.87 4.64
N LEU A 20 -0.98 1.37 5.65
CA LEU A 20 -1.63 2.13 6.71
C LEU A 20 -0.89 1.85 8.00
N GLY A 21 -0.38 2.90 8.63
CA GLY A 21 0.30 2.81 9.91
C GLY A 21 -0.16 3.88 10.89
N TYR A 22 0.00 3.60 12.18
CA TYR A 22 -0.25 4.56 13.24
C TYR A 22 1.04 5.29 13.61
N CYS A 23 0.99 6.62 13.64
CA CYS A 23 2.08 7.47 14.10
C CYS A 23 1.89 7.76 15.60
N PRO A 24 2.71 7.19 16.50
CA PRO A 24 2.57 7.43 17.94
C PRO A 24 2.89 8.88 18.34
N VAL A 25 3.75 9.56 17.57
CA VAL A 25 4.12 10.96 17.80
C VAL A 25 2.94 11.89 17.55
N GLU A 26 2.23 11.71 16.44
CA GLU A 26 1.08 12.55 16.07
C GLU A 26 -0.27 12.01 16.55
N LYS A 27 -0.28 10.81 17.15
CA LYS A 27 -1.48 10.07 17.55
C LYS A 27 -2.51 9.93 16.44
N LYS A 28 -2.04 9.71 15.20
CA LYS A 28 -2.87 9.69 13.99
C LYS A 28 -2.49 8.55 13.06
N LEU A 29 -3.47 8.11 12.28
CA LEU A 29 -3.26 7.18 11.18
C LEU A 29 -2.65 7.89 9.97
N LYS A 30 -1.63 7.28 9.38
CA LYS A 30 -0.94 7.75 8.18
C LYS A 30 -0.93 6.67 7.11
N ILE A 31 -1.00 7.12 5.87
CA ILE A 31 -0.84 6.27 4.70
C ILE A 31 0.55 6.53 4.13
N ALA A 32 1.27 5.46 3.83
CA ALA A 32 2.54 5.51 3.12
C ALA A 32 2.45 4.60 1.90
N ALA A 33 3.03 5.00 0.78
CA ALA A 33 3.21 4.16 -0.38
C ALA A 33 4.70 4.05 -0.64
N CYS A 34 5.17 2.86 -0.95
CA CYS A 34 6.57 2.64 -1.26
C CYS A 34 6.70 1.83 -2.53
N ALA A 35 7.58 2.32 -3.42
CA ALA A 35 7.97 1.63 -4.63
C ALA A 35 9.20 0.76 -4.36
N ASN A 36 9.20 -0.43 -4.96
CA ASN A 36 10.22 -1.48 -4.88
C ASN A 36 10.42 -2.07 -3.47
N GLN A 37 11.47 -2.88 -3.30
CA GLN A 37 11.88 -3.51 -2.03
C GLN A 37 12.42 -2.51 -0.98
N GLY A 38 12.06 -1.24 -1.07
CA GLY A 38 12.44 -0.22 -0.10
C GLY A 38 11.67 -0.40 1.21
N SER A 39 12.12 -1.30 2.07
CA SER A 39 12.03 -1.20 3.54
C SER A 39 10.79 -0.47 4.10
N SER A 40 9.60 -1.06 4.01
CA SER A 40 8.38 -0.44 4.55
C SER A 40 8.21 -0.57 6.07
N GLU A 41 8.99 -1.43 6.74
CA GLU A 41 8.87 -1.64 8.19
C GLU A 41 9.80 -0.74 9.04
N PRO A 42 11.09 -0.51 8.71
CA PRO A 42 11.96 0.31 9.56
C PRO A 42 11.95 1.82 9.25
N THR A 43 11.58 2.21 8.02
CA THR A 43 11.99 3.54 7.51
C THR A 43 11.07 4.69 7.91
N THR A 44 9.82 4.42 8.30
CA THR A 44 8.82 5.48 8.58
C THR A 44 8.49 5.69 10.06
N GLY A 45 8.94 4.80 10.96
CA GLY A 45 8.61 4.88 12.39
C GLY A 45 7.10 4.77 12.69
N LEU A 46 6.33 4.26 11.74
CA LEU A 46 4.89 4.01 11.88
C LEU A 46 4.66 2.60 12.39
N ILE A 47 3.71 2.43 13.31
CA ILE A 47 3.24 1.10 13.73
C ILE A 47 2.38 0.56 12.59
N PRO A 48 2.78 -0.53 11.92
CA PRO A 48 2.04 -1.03 10.78
C PRO A 48 0.71 -1.66 11.21
N LEU A 49 -0.36 -1.30 10.51
CA LEU A 49 -1.70 -1.81 10.79
C LEU A 49 -2.27 -2.60 9.62
N PHE A 50 -2.03 -2.13 8.40
CA PHE A 50 -2.56 -2.77 7.20
C PHE A 50 -1.67 -2.50 5.99
N ARG A 51 -1.57 -3.47 5.09
CA ARG A 51 -0.71 -3.44 3.90
C ARG A 51 -1.49 -3.98 2.69
N ILE A 52 -1.33 -3.32 1.55
CA ILE A 52 -1.78 -3.75 0.23
C ILE A 52 -0.55 -3.94 -0.64
N ASP A 53 -0.30 -5.18 -1.06
CA ASP A 53 0.74 -5.48 -2.05
C ASP A 53 0.21 -5.23 -3.47
N VAL A 54 0.91 -4.38 -4.22
CA VAL A 54 0.59 -4.07 -5.63
C VAL A 54 1.65 -4.47 -6.67
N PRO A 55 2.60 -5.40 -6.42
CA PRO A 55 3.36 -5.98 -7.52
C PRO A 55 2.44 -6.83 -8.42
N GLU A 56 2.71 -6.90 -9.71
CA GLU A 56 1.83 -7.59 -10.68
C GLU A 56 1.55 -9.04 -10.25
N HIS A 57 2.54 -9.77 -9.74
CA HIS A 57 2.36 -11.14 -9.27
C HIS A 57 1.33 -11.30 -8.15
N ALA A 58 0.99 -10.24 -7.40
CA ALA A 58 -0.01 -10.31 -6.33
C ALA A 58 -1.44 -10.42 -6.86
N TYR A 59 -1.72 -9.95 -8.07
CA TYR A 59 -3.09 -9.87 -8.60
C TYR A 59 -3.24 -10.38 -10.04
N TYR A 60 -2.14 -10.63 -10.75
CA TYR A 60 -2.19 -10.94 -12.18
C TYR A 60 -3.01 -12.18 -12.53
N VAL A 61 -3.06 -13.19 -11.64
CA VAL A 61 -3.82 -14.42 -11.90
C VAL A 61 -5.31 -14.13 -12.06
N GLN A 62 -5.87 -13.29 -11.18
CA GLN A 62 -7.31 -13.00 -11.11
C GLN A 62 -7.69 -11.72 -11.87
N TYR A 63 -6.85 -10.68 -11.80
CA TYR A 63 -7.15 -9.34 -12.30
C TYR A 63 -6.29 -8.93 -13.50
N LYS A 64 -5.37 -9.78 -13.96
CA LYS A 64 -4.45 -9.49 -15.07
C LYS A 64 -3.74 -8.15 -14.86
N ASN A 65 -3.82 -7.24 -15.83
CA ASN A 65 -3.24 -5.90 -15.79
C ASN A 65 -4.15 -4.85 -15.13
N VAL A 66 -5.31 -5.24 -14.57
CA VAL A 66 -6.29 -4.31 -14.00
C VAL A 66 -6.08 -4.14 -12.50
N ARG A 67 -4.96 -3.48 -12.15
CA ARG A 67 -4.63 -3.16 -10.75
C ARG A 67 -5.76 -2.43 -9.98
N PRO A 68 -6.47 -1.45 -10.55
CA PRO A 68 -7.52 -0.75 -9.82
C PRO A 68 -8.65 -1.68 -9.34
N ASP A 69 -9.00 -2.71 -10.11
CA ASP A 69 -10.05 -3.66 -9.73
C ASP A 69 -9.61 -4.56 -8.58
N TYR A 70 -8.34 -4.97 -8.57
CA TYR A 70 -7.76 -5.69 -7.43
C TYR A 70 -7.78 -4.84 -6.16
N VAL A 71 -7.32 -3.59 -6.23
CA VAL A 71 -7.27 -2.71 -5.06
C VAL A 71 -8.68 -2.37 -4.56
N LYS A 72 -9.68 -2.27 -5.46
CA LYS A 72 -11.08 -2.05 -5.09
C LYS A 72 -11.74 -3.28 -4.44
N ALA A 73 -11.21 -4.47 -4.69
CA ALA A 73 -11.68 -5.71 -4.07
C ALA A 73 -11.14 -5.91 -2.64
N ILE A 74 -10.28 -5.02 -2.16
CA ILE A 74 -9.69 -5.01 -0.81
C ILE A 74 -10.39 -3.96 0.07
#